data_AF-A0A6S6YE82-F1
#
_entry.id   AF-A0A6S6YE82-F1
#
_cell.length_a   1.000
_cell.length_b   1.000
_cell.length_c   1.000
_cell.angle_alpha   90.00
_cell.angle_beta   90.00
_cell.angle_gamma   90.00
#
_symmetry.space_group_name_H-M   'P 1'
#
loop_
_entity.id
_entity.type
_entity.pdbx_description
1 polymer ?
#
loop_
_entity_poly.entity_id
_entity_poly.type
_entity_poly.pdbx_seq_one_letter_code
_entity_poly.pdbx_strand_id
1 'polypeptide(L)'
;MIEVKYGQIPNKLFSNYLSYLVNKLFKVLPMKEKDVKSLNEYLKSLQIELIGSTELIGVLKNDPQFLTLMNTIQFFIENEYDNKTCKREIFKCINIIEKLQKKYFS
;
A
#
# COMPACT_ATOMS: atom_id res chain seq x y z
N MET A 1 8.48 19.12 -5.75
CA MET A 1 8.99 18.49 -4.51
C MET A 1 7.79 18.09 -3.68
N ILE A 2 7.91 17.06 -2.84
CA ILE A 2 6.86 16.64 -1.91
C ILE A 2 7.33 16.94 -0.50
N GLU A 3 6.48 17.60 0.28
CA GLU A 3 6.74 17.87 1.69
C GLU A 3 6.69 16.58 2.52
N VAL A 4 7.69 16.44 3.37
CA VAL A 4 7.82 15.35 4.35
C VAL A 4 8.20 15.92 5.70
N LYS A 5 8.06 15.12 6.76
CA LYS A 5 8.34 15.53 8.15
C LYS A 5 9.70 16.21 8.36
N TYR A 6 10.72 15.81 7.60
CA TYR A 6 12.10 16.27 7.75
C TYR A 6 12.60 17.16 6.60
N GLY A 7 11.69 17.71 5.79
CA GLY A 7 12.02 18.58 4.67
C GLY A 7 11.26 18.22 3.41
N GLN A 8 11.98 17.99 2.31
CA GLN A 8 11.35 17.72 1.03
C GLN A 8 12.06 16.58 0.28
N ILE A 9 11.28 15.79 -0.45
CA ILE A 9 11.80 14.76 -1.35
C ILE A 9 11.46 15.07 -2.81
N PRO A 10 12.26 14.59 -3.78
CA PRO A 10 11.94 14.72 -5.19
C PRO A 10 10.61 14.06 -5.55
N ASN A 11 9.83 14.68 -6.44
CA ASN A 11 8.58 14.10 -6.95
C ASN A 11 8.82 12.71 -7.56
N LYS A 12 9.93 12.55 -8.29
CA LYS A 12 10.32 11.26 -8.87
C LYS A 12 10.55 10.18 -7.82
N LEU A 13 11.09 10.53 -6.64
CA LEU A 13 11.28 9.57 -5.56
C LEU A 13 9.93 9.08 -5.01
N PHE A 14 9.00 10.01 -4.76
CA PHE A 14 7.66 9.65 -4.29
C PHE A 14 6.86 8.87 -5.35
N SER A 15 6.97 9.23 -6.63
CA SER A 15 6.34 8.50 -7.73
C SER A 15 6.86 7.05 -7.83
N ASN A 16 8.18 6.87 -7.78
CA ASN A 16 8.81 5.55 -7.76
C ASN A 16 8.39 4.74 -6.53
N TYR A 17 8.24 5.38 -5.37
CA TYR A 17 7.75 4.72 -4.16
C TYR A 17 6.33 4.18 -4.34
N LEU A 18 5.41 4.94 -4.92
CA LEU A 18 4.07 4.45 -5.24
C LEU A 18 4.11 3.24 -6.19
N SER A 19 4.95 3.27 -7.23
CA SER A 19 5.14 2.10 -8.12
C SER A 19 5.72 0.90 -7.37
N TYR A 20 6.58 1.13 -6.39
CA TYR A 20 7.13 0.08 -5.55
C TYR A 20 6.06 -0.55 -4.62
N LEU A 21 5.13 0.24 -4.09
CA LEU A 21 3.97 -0.27 -3.34
C LEU A 21 3.07 -1.16 -4.21
N VAL A 22 2.83 -0.79 -5.47
CA VAL A 22 2.09 -1.64 -6.43
C VAL A 22 2.74 -3.02 -6.53
N ASN A 23 4.06 -3.08 -6.68
CA ASN A 23 4.79 -4.35 -6.76
C ASN A 23 4.69 -5.18 -5.47
N LYS A 24 4.63 -4.53 -4.30
CA LYS A 24 4.43 -5.22 -3.01
C LYS A 24 3.02 -5.82 -2.91
N LEU A 25 2.01 -5.05 -3.29
CA LEU A 25 0.62 -5.53 -3.33
C LEU A 25 0.48 -6.74 -4.27
N PHE A 26 1.09 -6.68 -5.46
CA PHE A 26 1.09 -7.81 -6.40
C PHE A 26 1.69 -9.09 -5.81
N LYS A 27 2.71 -9.00 -4.94
CA LYS A 27 3.30 -10.18 -4.28
C LYS A 27 2.36 -10.89 -3.33
N VAL A 28 1.35 -10.21 -2.77
CA VAL A 28 0.35 -10.82 -1.88
C VAL A 28 -0.41 -11.93 -2.61
N LEU A 29 -0.73 -11.74 -3.90
CA LEU A 29 -1.49 -12.71 -4.70
C LEU A 29 -0.84 -14.09 -4.76
N PRO A 30 0.37 -14.26 -5.32
CA PRO A 30 1.00 -15.58 -5.40
C PRO A 30 1.37 -16.13 -4.02
N MET A 31 1.58 -15.28 -3.01
CA MET A 31 1.81 -15.75 -1.64
C MET A 31 0.55 -16.37 -1.05
N LYS A 32 -0.62 -15.78 -1.28
CA LYS A 32 -1.90 -16.33 -0.83
C LYS A 32 -2.30 -17.58 -1.62
N GLU A 33 -2.16 -17.55 -2.95
CA GLU A 33 -2.48 -18.70 -3.81
C GLU A 33 -1.64 -19.95 -3.52
N LYS A 34 -0.41 -19.76 -3.02
CA LYS A 34 0.50 -20.86 -2.65
C LYS A 34 0.51 -21.16 -1.15
N ASP A 35 -0.42 -20.57 -0.39
CA ASP A 35 -0.50 -20.67 1.08
C ASP A 35 0.87 -20.53 1.77
N VAL A 36 1.61 -19.50 1.36
CA VAL A 36 2.94 -19.21 1.91
C VAL A 36 2.80 -18.88 3.39
N LYS A 37 3.46 -19.67 4.24
CA LYS A 37 3.39 -19.53 5.72
C LYS A 37 3.73 -18.12 6.19
N SER A 38 4.67 -17.45 5.51
CA SER A 38 5.13 -16.12 5.88
C SER A 38 4.27 -14.95 5.33
N LEU A 39 3.07 -15.24 4.81
CA LEU A 39 2.19 -14.21 4.25
C LEU A 39 1.74 -13.20 5.31
N ASN A 40 1.41 -13.67 6.51
CA ASN A 40 0.94 -12.76 7.57
C ASN A 40 2.08 -11.81 8.01
N GLU A 41 3.31 -12.32 8.19
CA GLU A 41 4.48 -11.50 8.49
C GLU A 41 4.79 -10.49 7.38
N TYR A 42 4.59 -10.87 6.11
CA TYR A 42 4.72 -9.97 4.98
C TYR A 42 3.68 -8.83 5.03
N LEU A 43 2.41 -9.16 5.30
CA LEU A 43 1.34 -8.17 5.43
C LEU A 43 1.58 -7.21 6.60
N LYS A 44 2.02 -7.73 7.75
CA LYS A 44 2.42 -6.90 8.91
C LYS A 44 3.58 -5.97 8.58
N SER A 45 4.59 -6.46 7.85
CA SER A 45 5.71 -5.61 7.40
C SER A 45 5.24 -4.51 6.44
N LEU A 46 4.34 -4.85 5.50
CA LEU A 46 3.73 -3.87 4.61
C LEU A 46 2.93 -2.83 5.39
N GLN A 47 2.15 -3.25 6.39
CA GLN A 47 1.40 -2.33 7.25
C GLN A 47 2.32 -1.35 8.00
N ILE A 48 3.42 -1.83 8.59
CA ILE A 48 4.41 -0.99 9.28
C ILE A 48 4.91 0.12 8.35
N GLU A 49 5.26 -0.21 7.11
CA GLU A 49 5.71 0.77 6.12
C GLU A 49 4.62 1.76 5.71
N LEU A 50 3.38 1.31 5.53
CA LEU A 50 2.25 2.19 5.19
C LEU A 50 1.97 3.19 6.32
N ILE A 51 1.99 2.74 7.58
CA ILE A 51 1.85 3.61 8.76
C ILE A 51 3.01 4.61 8.80
N GLY A 52 4.25 4.12 8.67
CA GLY A 52 5.44 4.99 8.62
C GLY A 52 5.37 6.03 7.50
N SER A 53 4.78 5.67 6.36
CA SER A 53 4.57 6.59 5.23
C SER A 53 3.61 7.71 5.56
N THR A 54 2.56 7.47 6.34
CA THR A 54 1.65 8.55 6.77
C THR A 54 2.31 9.52 7.76
N GLU A 55 3.27 9.05 8.55
CA GLU A 55 4.01 9.90 9.48
C GLU A 55 5.14 10.67 8.80
N LEU A 56 5.69 10.13 7.71
CA LEU A 56 6.74 10.78 6.94
C LEU A 56 6.19 11.71 5.85
N ILE A 57 5.21 11.27 5.06
CA ILE A 57 4.69 11.93 3.85
C ILE A 57 3.32 12.53 4.16
N GLY A 58 3.31 13.83 4.49
CA GLY A 58 2.13 14.49 5.04
C GLY A 58 0.87 14.42 4.16
N VAL A 59 1.05 14.42 2.83
CA VAL A 59 -0.07 14.32 1.88
C VAL A 59 -0.81 12.99 1.93
N LEU A 60 -0.18 11.90 2.41
CA LEU A 60 -0.80 10.59 2.56
C LEU A 60 -1.65 10.48 3.84
N LYS A 61 -1.26 11.18 4.90
CA LYS A 61 -1.92 11.12 6.22
C LYS A 61 -3.41 11.46 6.16
N ASN A 62 -3.77 12.42 5.30
CA ASN A 62 -5.13 12.92 5.15
C ASN A 62 -5.80 12.43 3.85
N ASP A 63 -5.24 11.41 3.18
CA ASP A 63 -5.83 10.89 1.95
C ASP A 63 -6.78 9.69 2.23
N PRO A 64 -8.09 9.81 1.94
CA PRO A 64 -9.05 8.75 2.21
C PRO A 64 -8.84 7.48 1.35
N GLN A 65 -8.24 7.61 0.17
CA GLN A 65 -7.89 6.45 -0.65
C GLN A 65 -6.73 5.68 -0.01
N PHE A 66 -5.73 6.40 0.53
CA PHE A 66 -4.65 5.77 1.27
C PHE A 66 -5.15 5.09 2.55
N LEU A 67 -6.10 5.70 3.27
CA LEU A 67 -6.78 5.05 4.41
C LEU A 67 -7.49 3.75 4.00
N THR A 68 -8.17 3.76 2.85
CA THR A 68 -8.83 2.54 2.32
C THR A 68 -7.82 1.42 2.11
N LEU A 69 -6.63 1.74 1.57
CA LEU A 69 -5.55 0.78 1.38
C LEU A 69 -5.06 0.19 2.72
N MET A 70 -4.82 1.04 3.73
CA MET A 70 -4.44 0.59 5.07
C MET A 70 -5.49 -0.32 5.71
N ASN A 71 -6.77 0.04 5.60
CA ASN A 71 -7.87 -0.76 6.14
C ASN A 71 -7.94 -2.15 5.50
N THR A 72 -7.70 -2.27 4.19
CA THR A 72 -7.64 -3.56 3.51
C THR A 72 -6.49 -4.43 4.03
N ILE A 73 -5.30 -3.87 4.21
CA ILE A 73 -4.16 -4.62 4.75
C ILE A 73 -4.42 -5.06 6.20
N GLN A 74 -4.98 -4.18 7.04
CA GLN A 74 -5.38 -4.52 8.41
C GLN A 74 -6.39 -5.67 8.43
N PHE A 75 -7.38 -5.66 7.54
CA PHE A 75 -8.36 -6.74 7.44
C PHE A 75 -7.70 -8.08 7.10
N PHE A 76 -6.78 -8.11 6.14
CA PHE A 76 -6.03 -9.33 5.77
C PHE A 76 -5.09 -9.85 6.86
N ILE A 77 -4.70 -9.03 7.83
CA ILE A 77 -3.88 -9.47 8.97
C ILE A 77 -4.72 -10.18 10.03
N GLU A 78 -5.93 -9.69 10.29
CA GLU A 78 -6.76 -10.10 11.43
C GLU A 78 -7.87 -11.10 11.08
N ASN A 79 -8.17 -11.30 9.80
CA ASN A 79 -9.32 -12.09 9.38
C ASN A 79 -8.91 -13.16 8.36
N GLU A 80 -9.70 -14.22 8.30
CA GLU A 80 -9.62 -15.20 7.23
C GLU A 80 -10.28 -14.66 5.96
N TYR A 81 -9.74 -15.04 4.80
CA TYR A 81 -10.25 -14.64 3.49
C TYR A 81 -9.87 -15.67 2.42
N ASP A 82 -10.71 -15.78 1.40
CA ASP A 82 -10.49 -16.67 0.26
C ASP A 82 -9.61 -16.01 -0.82
N ASN A 83 -9.11 -16.82 -1.75
CA ASN A 83 -8.29 -16.35 -2.89
C ASN A 83 -9.03 -15.32 -3.75
N LYS A 84 -10.36 -15.45 -3.87
CA LYS A 84 -11.20 -14.54 -4.65
C LYS A 84 -11.24 -13.14 -4.03
N THR A 85 -11.43 -13.05 -2.72
CA THR A 85 -11.42 -11.81 -1.94
C THR A 85 -10.03 -11.19 -1.94
N CYS A 86 -8.99 -12.00 -1.72
CA CYS A 86 -7.60 -11.54 -1.81
C CYS A 86 -7.33 -10.85 -3.14
N LYS A 87 -7.65 -11.53 -4.25
CA LYS A 87 -7.48 -11.01 -5.60
C LYS A 87 -8.24 -9.70 -5.82
N ARG A 88 -9.54 -9.68 -5.50
CA ARG A 88 -10.39 -8.50 -5.70
C ARG A 88 -9.87 -7.29 -4.94
N GLU A 89 -9.58 -7.42 -3.65
CA GLU A 89 -9.17 -6.27 -2.84
C GLU A 89 -7.73 -5.83 -3.13
N ILE A 90 -6.81 -6.75 -3.46
CA ILE A 90 -5.45 -6.36 -3.88
C ILE A 90 -5.48 -5.55 -5.18
N PHE A 91 -6.26 -5.95 -6.18
CA PHE A 91 -6.41 -5.15 -7.40
C PHE A 91 -7.05 -3.79 -7.13
N LYS A 92 -8.01 -3.71 -6.20
CA LYS A 92 -8.57 -2.44 -5.75
C LYS A 92 -7.50 -1.56 -5.08
N CYS A 93 -6.64 -2.11 -4.24
CA CYS A 93 -5.51 -1.40 -3.64
C CYS A 93 -4.52 -0.90 -4.69
N ILE A 94 -4.21 -1.69 -5.72
CA ILE A 94 -3.35 -1.27 -6.83
C ILE A 94 -3.97 -0.08 -7.57
N ASN A 95 -5.25 -0.17 -7.93
CA ASN A 95 -5.98 0.92 -8.57
C ASN A 95 -6.01 2.20 -7.71
N ILE A 96 -6.05 2.06 -6.37
CA ILE A 96 -5.91 3.19 -5.44
C ILE A 96 -4.54 3.85 -5.61
N ILE A 97 -3.45 3.07 -5.59
CA ILE A 97 -2.11 3.63 -5.74
C ILE A 97 -1.93 4.33 -7.09
N GLU A 98 -2.48 3.77 -8.17
CA GLU A 98 -2.48 4.42 -9.50
C GLU A 98 -3.25 5.75 -9.51
N LYS A 99 -4.39 5.82 -8.79
CA LYS A 99 -5.13 7.07 -8.62
C LYS A 99 -4.35 8.10 -7.81
N LEU A 100 -3.64 7.67 -6.76
CA LEU A 100 -2.74 8.56 -6.01
C LEU A 100 -1.60 9.08 -6.88
N GLN A 101 -1.01 8.24 -7.73
CA GLN A 101 0.01 8.67 -8.68
C GLN A 101 -0.53 9.76 -9.62
N LYS A 102 -1.72 9.55 -10.18
CA LYS A 102 -2.37 10.58 -11.02
C LYS A 102 -2.63 11.86 -10.21
N LYS A 103 -3.18 11.74 -9.01
CA LYS A 103 -3.51 12.88 -8.15
C LYS A 103 -2.30 13.76 -7.80
N TYR A 104 -1.14 13.17 -7.52
CA TYR A 104 0.04 13.91 -7.04
C TYR A 104 1.05 14.27 -8.14
N PHE A 105 0.93 13.69 -9.34
CA PHE A 105 1.91 13.87 -10.42
C PHE A 105 1.31 14.10 -11.81
N SER A 106 -0.01 14.19 -11.95
CA SER A 106 -0.65 14.72 -13.18
C SER A 106 -0.72 16.24 -13.16
#